data_AF-A0A2I1CE95-F1
#
_entry.id   AF-A0A2I1CE95-F1
#
_cell.length_a   1.000
_cell.length_b   1.000
_cell.length_c   1.000
_cell.angle_alpha   90.00
_cell.angle_beta   90.00
_cell.angle_gamma   90.00
#
_symmetry.space_group_name_H-M   'P 1'
#
loop_
_entity.id
_entity.type
_entity.pdbx_description
1 polymer ?
#
loop_
_entity_poly.entity_id
_entity_poly.type
_entity_poly.pdbx_seq_one_letter_code
_entity_poly.pdbx_strand_id
1 'polypeptide(L)'
;MKIPALFSLLTLASAVSIPVRNNGHSHSYRTSNSTSKFSVMSARSASPVHLLPLNAAHGTFWLGESPSTFCPESVEKVGGCPPGTTTRFASESALDVAVPGGQRIYVDPRGALRFTTAHSGYIPPAPPPGASGFVACPKSNGTATHWQVYASVANVTGSAECLGFDALAVPSNDTRAAAWEYI
;
A
#
# COMPACT_ATOMS: atom_id res chain seq x y z
N MET A 1 70.88 -12.56 -56.84
CA MET A 1 70.46 -11.16 -56.59
C MET A 1 68.94 -11.13 -56.48
N LYS A 2 68.44 -10.76 -55.29
CA LYS A 2 67.10 -10.20 -54.96
C LYS A 2 65.83 -10.96 -55.42
N ILE A 3 65.32 -11.78 -54.50
CA ILE A 3 63.89 -12.13 -54.37
C ILE A 3 63.21 -10.94 -53.66
N PRO A 4 62.03 -10.50 -54.11
CA PRO A 4 60.99 -10.27 -53.10
C PRO A 4 59.55 -10.56 -53.55
N ALA A 5 58.72 -10.73 -52.52
CA ALA A 5 57.26 -10.65 -52.49
C ALA A 5 56.50 -11.93 -52.89
N LEU A 6 55.81 -12.51 -51.89
CA LEU A 6 54.35 -12.43 -51.84
C LEU A 6 53.84 -12.71 -50.42
N PHE A 7 53.37 -11.64 -49.77
CA PHE A 7 52.44 -11.64 -48.65
C PHE A 7 51.02 -11.80 -49.20
N SER A 8 50.17 -12.62 -48.56
CA SER A 8 48.73 -12.37 -48.37
C SER A 8 48.10 -13.54 -47.59
N LEU A 9 47.90 -13.39 -46.29
CA LEU A 9 46.69 -12.86 -45.61
C LEU A 9 45.50 -13.83 -45.66
N LEU A 10 45.33 -14.56 -44.55
CA LEU A 10 44.11 -15.30 -44.21
C LEU A 10 42.93 -14.33 -44.06
N THR A 11 41.82 -14.64 -44.73
CA THR A 11 40.55 -13.96 -44.54
C THR A 11 39.88 -14.44 -43.24
N LEU A 12 39.80 -13.56 -42.24
CA LEU A 12 38.92 -13.73 -41.08
C LEU A 12 37.48 -13.40 -41.52
N ALA A 13 36.60 -14.38 -41.48
CA ALA A 13 35.17 -14.18 -41.63
C ALA A 13 34.62 -13.50 -40.36
N SER A 14 34.23 -12.23 -40.46
CA SER A 14 33.49 -11.54 -39.41
C SER A 14 32.03 -11.99 -39.42
N ALA A 15 31.63 -12.79 -38.44
CA ALA A 15 30.22 -13.06 -38.18
C ALA A 15 29.59 -11.80 -37.55
N VAL A 16 28.77 -11.09 -38.33
CA VAL A 16 27.92 -10.01 -37.82
C VAL A 16 26.71 -10.64 -37.14
N SER A 17 26.68 -10.62 -35.82
CA SER A 17 25.48 -10.95 -35.04
C SER A 17 24.54 -9.73 -35.08
N ILE A 18 23.39 -9.89 -35.74
CA ILE A 18 22.29 -8.91 -35.70
C ILE A 18 21.65 -8.99 -34.31
N PRO A 19 21.56 -7.90 -33.52
CA PRO A 19 20.76 -7.92 -32.31
C PRO A 19 19.28 -7.89 -32.71
N VAL A 20 18.57 -8.98 -32.42
CA VAL A 20 17.11 -8.98 -32.41
C VAL A 20 16.65 -7.98 -31.36
N ARG A 21 16.01 -6.90 -31.81
CA ARG A 21 15.41 -5.87 -30.97
C ARG A 21 14.14 -6.44 -30.33
N ASN A 22 14.29 -7.18 -29.24
CA ASN A 22 13.17 -7.52 -28.37
C ASN A 22 12.66 -6.22 -27.75
N ASN A 23 11.51 -5.75 -28.21
CA ASN A 23 10.74 -4.70 -27.55
C ASN A 23 10.07 -5.31 -26.31
N GLY A 24 10.88 -5.75 -25.35
CA GLY A 24 10.43 -6.10 -24.02
C GLY A 24 10.25 -4.79 -23.26
N HIS A 25 9.00 -4.35 -23.08
CA HIS A 25 8.66 -3.38 -22.05
C HIS A 25 9.09 -3.96 -20.71
N SER A 26 10.30 -3.58 -20.31
CA SER A 26 10.85 -3.85 -19.01
C SER A 26 10.15 -2.88 -18.06
N HIS A 27 8.92 -3.22 -17.65
CA HIS A 27 8.43 -2.73 -16.38
C HIS A 27 9.42 -3.27 -15.35
N SER A 28 10.35 -2.42 -14.94
CA SER A 28 11.20 -2.63 -13.78
C SER A 28 10.30 -2.67 -12.55
N TYR A 29 9.57 -3.77 -12.36
CA TYR A 29 9.19 -4.20 -11.04
C TYR A 29 10.51 -4.46 -10.34
N ARG A 30 10.99 -3.46 -9.59
CA ARG A 30 11.91 -3.73 -8.50
C ARG A 30 11.20 -4.76 -7.64
N THR A 31 11.65 -6.00 -7.74
CA THR A 31 11.39 -7.04 -6.75
C THR A 31 12.00 -6.56 -5.44
N SER A 32 11.26 -5.71 -4.73
CA SER A 32 11.49 -5.40 -3.32
C SER A 32 11.26 -6.70 -2.56
N ASN A 33 12.29 -7.53 -2.48
CA ASN A 33 12.34 -8.68 -1.57
C ASN A 33 12.69 -8.26 -0.13
N SER A 34 12.25 -7.07 0.28
CA SER A 34 11.97 -6.77 1.68
C SER A 34 10.46 -6.76 1.82
N THR A 35 9.95 -7.33 2.91
CA THR A 35 8.61 -7.07 3.45
C THR A 35 8.51 -5.59 3.76
N SER A 36 8.39 -4.77 2.71
CA SER A 36 8.52 -3.32 2.79
C SER A 36 7.24 -2.81 3.41
N LYS A 37 7.36 -2.33 4.64
CA LYS A 37 6.26 -1.67 5.30
C LYS A 37 6.00 -0.34 4.59
N PHE A 38 4.74 0.08 4.54
CA PHE A 38 4.37 1.31 3.85
C PHE A 38 3.21 2.00 4.55
N SER A 39 3.09 3.31 4.41
CA SER A 39 1.83 4.01 4.63
C SER A 39 1.15 4.26 3.28
N VAL A 40 -0.09 4.72 3.30
CA VAL A 40 -0.82 5.05 2.07
C VAL A 40 -1.19 6.53 2.08
N MET A 41 -1.00 7.17 0.93
CA MET A 41 -1.39 8.55 0.67
C MET A 41 -2.39 8.58 -0.47
N SER A 42 -3.44 9.38 -0.35
CA SER A 42 -4.41 9.56 -1.43
C SER A 42 -3.89 10.51 -2.51
N ALA A 43 -4.12 10.16 -3.78
CA ALA A 43 -3.85 11.03 -4.91
C ALA A 43 -5.13 11.27 -5.71
N ARG A 44 -5.66 12.49 -5.58
CA ARG A 44 -6.66 13.05 -6.49
C ARG A 44 -6.56 14.55 -6.61
N SER A 45 -5.92 15.03 -7.68
CA SER A 45 -5.68 16.46 -7.90
C SER A 45 -6.95 17.29 -7.83
N ALA A 46 -6.83 18.52 -7.36
CA ALA A 46 -7.93 19.48 -7.23
C ALA A 46 -9.13 18.95 -6.41
N SER A 47 -8.88 18.16 -5.36
CA SER A 47 -9.94 17.69 -4.46
C SER A 47 -9.51 17.80 -2.98
N PRO A 48 -10.48 17.87 -2.04
CA PRO A 48 -10.18 17.91 -0.61
C PRO A 48 -9.46 16.66 -0.08
N VAL A 49 -9.52 15.56 -0.83
CA VAL A 49 -8.86 14.30 -0.47
C VAL A 49 -7.47 14.18 -1.09
N HIS A 50 -6.92 15.20 -1.76
CA HIS A 50 -5.56 15.12 -2.30
C HIS A 50 -4.52 15.12 -1.20
N LEU A 51 -3.56 14.17 -1.24
CA LEU A 51 -2.43 14.08 -0.32
C LEU A 51 -2.86 14.01 1.16
N LEU A 52 -3.97 13.33 1.43
CA LEU A 52 -4.35 12.99 2.79
C LEU A 52 -3.79 11.60 3.15
N PRO A 53 -3.24 11.43 4.36
CA PRO A 53 -2.79 10.13 4.82
C PRO A 53 -4.00 9.23 5.06
N LEU A 54 -3.87 7.96 4.69
CA LEU A 54 -4.81 6.91 5.04
C LEU A 54 -4.46 6.35 6.42
N ASN A 55 -5.34 6.58 7.40
CA ASN A 55 -5.19 6.08 8.76
C ASN A 55 -6.32 5.12 9.13
N ALA A 56 -5.96 4.09 9.89
CA ALA A 56 -6.85 3.16 10.57
C ALA A 56 -7.36 3.84 11.84
N ALA A 57 -8.66 4.07 11.90
CA ALA A 57 -9.32 4.61 13.07
C ALA A 57 -10.75 4.10 13.22
N HIS A 58 -11.19 3.89 14.45
CA HIS A 58 -12.54 3.47 14.80
C HIS A 58 -12.98 2.20 14.03
N GLY A 59 -12.10 1.21 13.91
CA GLY A 59 -12.35 -0.05 13.19
C GLY A 59 -12.50 0.06 11.67
N THR A 60 -12.15 1.21 11.07
CA THR A 60 -12.29 1.52 9.64
C THR A 60 -11.07 2.34 9.15
N PHE A 61 -11.02 2.67 7.85
CA PHE A 61 -9.96 3.52 7.29
C PHE A 61 -10.48 4.89 6.86
N TRP A 62 -9.63 5.89 7.03
CA TRP A 62 -9.98 7.30 6.88
C TRP A 62 -8.88 8.09 6.18
N LEU A 63 -9.26 9.07 5.37
CA LEU A 63 -8.35 10.11 4.88
C LEU A 63 -8.49 11.37 5.74
N GLY A 64 -7.37 11.86 6.26
CA GLY A 64 -7.31 13.11 7.05
C GLY A 64 -7.76 12.98 8.51
N GLU A 65 -7.96 11.76 9.01
CA GLU A 65 -8.17 11.46 10.44
C GLU A 65 -6.85 10.99 11.06
N SER A 66 -6.64 11.20 12.36
CA SER A 66 -5.51 10.59 13.07
C SER A 66 -5.80 9.11 13.37
N PRO A 67 -4.79 8.22 13.40
CA PRO A 67 -5.05 6.83 13.76
C PRO A 67 -5.48 6.73 15.22
N SER A 68 -6.45 5.86 15.51
CA SER A 68 -6.76 5.48 16.89
C SER A 68 -6.03 4.19 17.22
N THR A 69 -5.29 4.21 18.33
CA THR A 69 -4.45 3.10 18.77
C THR A 69 -4.66 2.82 20.24
N PHE A 70 -4.35 1.59 20.64
CA PHE A 70 -4.35 1.17 22.04
C PHE A 70 -3.03 0.50 22.37
N CYS A 71 -2.52 0.75 23.58
CA CYS A 71 -1.39 0.02 24.13
C CYS A 71 -1.71 -0.36 25.59
N PRO A 72 -1.59 -1.64 26.00
CA PRO A 72 -1.79 -2.04 27.38
C PRO A 72 -0.75 -1.42 28.32
N GLU A 73 -1.17 -1.05 29.54
CA GLU A 73 -0.26 -0.49 30.55
C GLU A 73 0.93 -1.39 30.87
N SER A 74 0.77 -2.72 30.80
CA SER A 74 1.86 -3.67 31.06
C SER A 74 2.99 -3.55 30.03
N VAL A 75 2.65 -3.21 28.79
CA VAL A 75 3.59 -2.95 27.70
C VAL A 75 4.17 -1.54 27.83
N GLU A 76 3.33 -0.57 28.19
CA GLU A 76 3.76 0.81 28.39
C GLU A 76 4.78 0.95 29.52
N LYS A 77 4.56 0.28 30.66
CA LYS A 77 5.45 0.31 31.83
C LYS A 77 6.87 -0.17 31.53
N VAL A 78 7.04 -0.99 30.49
CA VAL A 78 8.37 -1.46 30.03
C VAL A 78 8.89 -0.68 28.82
N GLY A 79 8.20 0.40 28.42
CA GLY A 79 8.56 1.23 27.27
C GLY A 79 8.37 0.53 25.91
N GLY A 80 7.50 -0.48 25.85
CA GLY A 80 7.30 -1.31 24.65
C GLY A 80 6.29 -0.77 23.65
N CYS A 81 5.58 0.32 23.96
CA CYS A 81 4.54 0.87 23.08
C CYS A 81 5.15 1.56 21.86
N PRO A 82 4.72 1.18 20.64
CA PRO A 82 5.01 1.97 19.45
C PRO A 82 4.36 3.36 19.49
N PRO A 83 4.81 4.32 18.65
CA PRO A 83 4.33 5.69 18.68
C PRO A 83 2.82 5.84 18.44
N GLY A 84 2.23 4.99 17.59
CA GLY A 84 0.79 5.04 17.29
C GLY A 84 0.33 6.28 16.54
N THR A 85 1.24 7.02 15.88
CA THR A 85 0.94 8.32 15.24
C THR A 85 0.63 8.24 13.75
N THR A 86 0.90 7.11 13.10
CA THR A 86 0.64 6.89 11.67
C THR A 86 0.19 5.46 11.44
N THR A 87 -0.73 5.24 10.50
CA THR A 87 -1.00 3.88 10.04
C THR A 87 0.04 3.38 9.06
N ARG A 88 0.60 2.22 9.36
CA ARG A 88 1.52 1.50 8.50
C ARG A 88 1.02 0.08 8.26
N PHE A 89 1.30 -0.41 7.06
CA PHE A 89 0.94 -1.70 6.52
C PHE A 89 2.19 -2.57 6.49
N ALA A 90 2.10 -3.79 7.03
CA ALA A 90 3.17 -4.79 6.92
C ALA A 90 3.11 -5.53 5.58
N SER A 91 1.93 -5.55 4.94
CA SER A 91 1.68 -6.05 3.59
C SER A 91 0.38 -5.46 3.06
N GLU A 92 -0.02 -5.82 1.84
CA GLU A 92 -1.30 -5.42 1.26
C GLU A 92 -2.54 -5.88 2.06
N SER A 93 -2.38 -6.86 2.96
CA SER A 93 -3.50 -7.44 3.73
C SER A 93 -3.31 -7.42 5.25
N ALA A 94 -2.21 -6.84 5.74
CA ALA A 94 -1.88 -6.81 7.17
C ALA A 94 -1.38 -5.45 7.62
N LEU A 95 -1.83 -5.02 8.80
CA LEU A 95 -1.33 -3.83 9.48
C LEU A 95 0.00 -4.11 10.18
N ASP A 96 0.87 -3.10 10.24
CA ASP A 96 2.15 -3.14 10.95
C ASP A 96 1.92 -2.87 12.45
N VAL A 97 1.59 -3.93 13.17
CA VAL A 97 1.21 -3.92 14.59
C VAL A 97 2.05 -4.90 15.40
N ALA A 98 2.25 -4.61 16.69
CA ALA A 98 2.98 -5.48 17.60
C ALA A 98 2.09 -6.54 18.28
N VAL A 99 0.77 -6.34 18.30
CA VAL A 99 -0.16 -7.21 19.01
C VAL A 99 -0.13 -8.66 18.47
N PRO A 100 -0.05 -9.68 19.34
CA PRO A 100 -0.10 -11.07 18.93
C PRO A 100 -1.36 -11.41 18.12
N GLY A 101 -1.17 -12.11 17.00
CA GLY A 101 -2.22 -12.41 16.02
C GLY A 101 -2.35 -11.35 14.91
N GLY A 102 -1.76 -10.18 15.11
CA GLY A 102 -1.78 -9.08 14.14
C GLY A 102 -3.18 -8.52 13.90
N GLN A 103 -3.29 -7.71 12.85
CA GLN A 103 -4.57 -7.21 12.36
C GLN A 103 -4.59 -7.28 10.84
N ARG A 104 -5.66 -7.86 10.30
CA ARG A 104 -5.83 -8.08 8.86
C ARG A 104 -6.81 -7.09 8.28
N ILE A 105 -6.56 -6.66 7.05
CA ILE A 105 -7.41 -5.73 6.32
C ILE A 105 -8.45 -6.51 5.55
N TYR A 106 -9.68 -6.01 5.54
CA TYR A 106 -10.77 -6.60 4.77
C TYR A 106 -11.77 -5.54 4.32
N VAL A 107 -12.62 -5.91 3.38
CA VAL A 107 -13.77 -5.10 2.95
C VAL A 107 -15.03 -5.75 3.52
N ASP A 108 -15.85 -4.98 4.24
CA ASP A 108 -17.08 -5.51 4.80
C ASP A 108 -18.21 -5.64 3.75
N PRO A 109 -19.34 -6.31 4.07
CA PRO A 109 -20.44 -6.46 3.11
C PRO A 109 -21.05 -5.15 2.60
N ARG A 110 -20.81 -4.02 3.29
CA ARG A 110 -21.25 -2.67 2.87
C ARG A 110 -20.18 -1.94 2.04
N GLY A 111 -19.04 -2.58 1.80
CA GLY A 111 -17.93 -2.04 1.02
C GLY A 111 -16.93 -1.23 1.85
N ALA A 112 -17.12 -1.07 3.17
CA ALA A 112 -16.20 -0.28 3.98
C ALA A 112 -14.86 -1.01 4.13
N LEU A 113 -13.75 -0.29 3.99
CA LEU A 113 -12.44 -0.83 4.32
C LEU A 113 -12.30 -0.88 5.84
N ARG A 114 -11.98 -2.06 6.37
CA ARG A 114 -11.93 -2.36 7.81
C ARG A 114 -10.73 -3.22 8.13
N PHE A 115 -10.48 -3.38 9.41
CA PHE A 115 -9.45 -4.25 9.93
C PHE A 115 -9.98 -5.10 11.07
N THR A 116 -9.40 -6.29 11.25
CA THR A 116 -9.82 -7.19 12.32
C THR A 116 -9.49 -6.60 13.69
N THR A 117 -10.35 -6.89 14.67
CA THR A 117 -10.02 -6.61 16.08
C THR A 117 -8.72 -7.32 16.44
N ALA A 118 -7.94 -6.70 17.33
CA ALA A 118 -6.75 -7.32 17.89
C ALA A 118 -7.03 -8.74 18.42
N HIS A 119 -6.01 -9.61 18.31
CA HIS A 119 -6.09 -11.03 18.68
C HIS A 119 -7.12 -11.87 17.90
N SER A 120 -7.78 -11.30 16.88
CA SER A 120 -8.78 -11.98 16.08
C SER A 120 -8.38 -12.01 14.60
N GLY A 121 -8.38 -13.22 14.04
CA GLY A 121 -8.32 -13.45 12.60
C GLY A 121 -9.69 -13.48 11.93
N TYR A 122 -10.78 -13.21 12.68
CA TYR A 122 -12.13 -13.28 12.15
C TYR A 122 -12.37 -12.16 11.13
N ILE A 123 -12.59 -12.57 9.88
CA ILE A 123 -12.98 -11.68 8.79
C ILE A 123 -14.42 -12.05 8.42
N PRO A 124 -15.38 -11.10 8.47
CA PRO A 124 -16.73 -11.32 7.96
C PRO A 124 -16.72 -11.75 6.49
N PRO A 125 -17.79 -12.42 6.00
CA PRO A 125 -17.90 -12.77 4.58
C PRO A 125 -17.67 -11.56 3.68
N ALA A 126 -16.84 -11.73 2.66
CA ALA A 126 -16.52 -10.67 1.71
C ALA A 126 -17.75 -10.32 0.84
N PRO A 127 -17.89 -9.06 0.38
CA PRO A 127 -18.89 -8.71 -0.61
C PRO A 127 -18.63 -9.43 -1.95
N PRO A 128 -19.61 -9.49 -2.87
CA PRO A 128 -19.37 -9.98 -4.22
C PRO A 128 -18.16 -9.28 -4.87
N PRO A 129 -17.33 -10.03 -5.63
CA PRO A 129 -16.17 -9.45 -6.31
C PRO A 129 -16.60 -8.36 -7.30
N GLY A 130 -15.71 -7.40 -7.57
CA GLY A 130 -15.99 -6.32 -8.53
C GLY A 130 -15.51 -4.93 -8.12
N ALA A 131 -14.79 -4.78 -7.01
CA ALA A 131 -14.12 -3.53 -6.69
C ALA A 131 -12.90 -3.33 -7.61
N SER A 132 -12.81 -2.16 -8.26
CA SER A 132 -11.68 -1.78 -9.12
C SER A 132 -10.81 -0.66 -8.53
N GLY A 133 -11.01 -0.29 -7.28
CA GLY A 133 -10.32 0.82 -6.62
C GLY A 133 -10.94 1.21 -5.27
N PHE A 134 -10.70 2.44 -4.85
CA PHE A 134 -11.18 3.00 -3.59
C PHE A 134 -11.94 4.29 -3.81
N VAL A 135 -12.93 4.52 -2.94
CA VAL A 135 -13.63 5.80 -2.83
C VAL A 135 -13.56 6.29 -1.38
N ALA A 136 -13.45 7.61 -1.23
CA ALA A 136 -13.47 8.30 0.05
C ALA A 136 -14.79 9.08 0.14
N CYS A 137 -15.60 8.78 1.16
CA CYS A 137 -16.91 9.40 1.36
C CYS A 137 -16.86 10.32 2.58
N PRO A 138 -17.38 11.56 2.48
CA PRO A 138 -17.28 12.51 3.58
C PRO A 138 -18.14 12.06 4.77
N LYS A 139 -17.62 12.26 5.97
CA LYS A 139 -18.32 12.16 7.23
C LYS A 139 -18.01 13.40 8.04
N SER A 140 -19.06 14.02 8.58
CA SER A 140 -18.90 15.15 9.48
C SER A 140 -18.58 14.65 10.88
N ASN A 141 -17.46 15.09 11.45
CA ASN A 141 -17.13 14.92 12.87
C ASN A 141 -17.04 16.32 13.50
N GLY A 142 -18.14 16.75 14.13
CA GLY A 142 -18.28 18.15 14.56
C GLY A 142 -18.20 19.12 13.37
N THR A 143 -17.21 20.02 13.39
CA THR A 143 -16.96 21.01 12.32
C THR A 143 -15.95 20.54 11.27
N ALA A 144 -15.29 19.39 11.47
CA ALA A 144 -14.29 18.85 10.55
C ALA A 144 -14.91 17.81 9.60
N THR A 145 -14.46 17.82 8.35
CA THR A 145 -14.81 16.78 7.36
C THR A 145 -13.67 15.77 7.25
N HIS A 146 -13.96 14.54 7.65
CA HIS A 146 -13.07 13.39 7.45
C HIS A 146 -13.68 12.49 6.38
N TRP A 147 -12.86 11.64 5.76
CA TRP A 147 -13.34 10.82 4.64
C TRP A 147 -13.14 9.35 4.91
N GLN A 148 -14.23 8.63 5.15
CA GLN A 148 -14.18 7.19 5.35
C GLN A 148 -13.95 6.49 4.00
N VAL A 149 -13.09 5.47 4.00
CA VAL A 149 -12.67 4.76 2.79
C VAL A 149 -13.46 3.47 2.58
N TYR A 150 -13.89 3.28 1.35
CA TYR A 150 -14.65 2.13 0.86
C TYR A 150 -13.99 1.56 -0.39
N ALA A 151 -14.17 0.27 -0.63
CA ALA A 151 -13.88 -0.34 -1.92
C ALA A 151 -14.88 0.18 -2.96
N SER A 152 -14.43 0.48 -4.19
CA SER A 152 -15.29 1.03 -5.25
C SER A 152 -16.16 -0.06 -5.88
N VAL A 153 -17.20 -0.49 -5.17
CA VAL A 153 -18.22 -1.43 -5.66
C VAL A 153 -19.49 -0.69 -6.10
N ALA A 154 -20.29 -1.29 -6.99
CA ALA A 154 -21.53 -0.68 -7.50
C ALA A 154 -22.56 -0.29 -6.41
N ASN A 155 -22.42 -0.84 -5.20
CA ASN A 155 -23.32 -0.65 -4.07
C ASN A 155 -22.67 0.09 -2.87
N VAL A 156 -21.61 0.88 -3.07
CA VAL A 156 -21.16 1.78 -1.99
C VAL A 156 -22.30 2.77 -1.74
N THR A 157 -23.08 2.49 -0.70
CA THR A 157 -24.19 3.33 -0.25
C THR A 157 -23.60 4.49 0.54
N GLY A 158 -23.08 5.46 -0.19
CA GLY A 158 -22.61 6.73 0.34
C GLY A 158 -22.86 7.79 -0.73
N SER A 159 -23.66 8.79 -0.37
CA SER A 159 -23.97 10.06 -1.04
C SER A 159 -23.23 10.42 -2.33
N ALA A 160 -23.87 11.20 -3.21
CA ALA A 160 -23.33 11.78 -4.46
C ALA A 160 -22.00 12.58 -4.35
N GLU A 161 -21.37 12.60 -3.17
CA GLU A 161 -20.16 13.31 -2.79
C GLU A 161 -18.94 12.39 -2.58
N CYS A 162 -19.06 11.07 -2.74
CA CYS A 162 -17.90 10.19 -2.64
C CYS A 162 -16.91 10.42 -3.79
N LEU A 163 -15.64 10.37 -3.46
CA LEU A 163 -14.53 10.72 -4.33
C LEU A 163 -13.63 9.50 -4.53
N GLY A 164 -13.58 8.96 -5.74
CA GLY A 164 -12.56 7.95 -6.09
C GLY A 164 -11.15 8.54 -5.93
N PHE A 165 -10.13 7.75 -5.58
CA PHE A 165 -8.75 8.24 -5.48
C PHE A 165 -7.74 7.12 -5.75
N ASP A 166 -6.52 7.49 -6.16
CA ASP A 166 -5.41 6.55 -6.25
C ASP A 166 -4.71 6.40 -4.90
N ALA A 167 -4.51 5.15 -4.46
CA ALA A 167 -3.81 4.84 -3.22
C ALA A 167 -2.30 4.67 -3.48
N LEU A 168 -1.51 5.68 -3.13
CA LEU A 168 -0.06 5.66 -3.30
C LEU A 168 0.61 5.05 -2.07
N ALA A 169 1.35 3.95 -2.26
CA ALA A 169 2.18 3.39 -1.21
C ALA A 169 3.42 4.27 -0.98
N VAL A 170 3.61 4.73 0.26
CA VAL A 170 4.78 5.47 0.71
C VAL A 170 5.65 4.51 1.54
N PRO A 171 6.82 4.08 1.03
CA PRO A 171 7.64 3.07 1.70
C PRO A 171 8.20 3.59 3.03
N SER A 172 8.35 2.69 3.99
CA SER A 172 8.95 2.94 5.29
C SER A 172 10.09 1.96 5.55
N ASN A 173 11.21 2.50 6.03
CA ASN A 173 12.40 1.72 6.42
C ASN A 173 12.41 1.35 7.91
N ASP A 174 11.38 1.74 8.66
CA ASP A 174 11.30 1.48 10.09
C ASP A 174 10.95 0.01 10.34
N THR A 175 11.77 -0.66 11.13
CA THR A 175 11.64 -2.08 11.43
C THR A 175 10.70 -2.35 12.61
N ARG A 176 10.43 -1.34 13.45
CA ARG A 176 9.49 -1.45 14.57
C ARG A 176 8.05 -1.38 14.06
N ALA A 177 7.12 -1.95 14.83
CA ALA A 177 5.70 -1.77 14.56
C ALA A 177 5.32 -0.29 14.67
N ALA A 178 4.30 0.15 13.93
CA ALA A 178 3.83 1.53 13.98
C ALA A 178 2.83 1.77 15.12
N ALA A 179 2.10 0.74 15.54
CA ALA A 179 1.17 0.75 16.66
C ALA A 179 1.26 -0.57 17.46
N TRP A 180 0.86 -0.56 18.73
CA TRP A 180 0.63 -1.82 19.43
C TRP A 180 -0.57 -2.53 18.79
N GLU A 181 -1.72 -1.85 18.74
CA GLU A 181 -2.87 -2.19 17.88
C GLU A 181 -3.57 -0.91 17.43
N TYR A 182 -4.28 -0.98 16.30
CA TYR A 182 -5.25 0.02 15.88
C TYR A 182 -6.64 -0.36 16.39
N ILE A 183 -7.44 0.63 16.80
CA ILE A 183 -8.81 0.46 17.33
C ILE A 183 -9.81 1.29 16.54
#